data_AF-A0A2N2XZF2-F1
#
_entry.id   AF-A0A2N2XZF2-F1
#
_cell.length_a   1.000
_cell.length_b   1.000
_cell.length_c   1.000
_cell.angle_alpha   90.00
_cell.angle_beta   90.00
_cell.angle_gamma   90.00
#
_symmetry.space_group_name_H-M   'P 1'
#
loop_
_entity.id
_entity.type
_entity.pdbx_description
1 polymer ?
#
loop_
_entity_poly.entity_id
_entity_poly.type
_entity_poly.pdbx_seq_one_letter_code
_entity_poly.pdbx_strand_id
1 'polypeptide(L)'
;MYCTNCGTEVPEKAKFCPSCGTPVALVEEKHAENKEKETVSGNMTFQVTLQGISQDMMGANGSYDPVELGVMNTEQFSALWKKLSEIQPMKATAPNQDICPASMTINYRDEIYAFELLGGSILYSNSNTVVSENDALLLISGEKPAAVSQKKSKDAKGNAHENAQIWGSDHKDVKGLTPVRKTGIPPTDRVKTESAIINAGNSPQISDNVIKSSTSKNVFIAPLLFGILAIVLALGGFAVAEPGLGAVSLIVAIVLFIVSGSLKGKSRAILRIGFDWNYNAIWVIFPGKKLTYIGNANCITKFSIEKTQLSSTRYTNIGSSEVRINTAVQDKHNIWMLMVEKTDGSRIPLITLYNEQDAFRVMNKVTYLLNQQV
;
A
#
# COMPACT_ATOMS: atom_id res chain seq x y z
N MET A 1 43.77 -33.61 -11.97
CA MET A 1 43.24 -32.67 -10.93
C MET A 1 42.71 -33.48 -9.75
N TYR A 2 42.68 -32.96 -8.52
CA TYR A 2 42.16 -33.70 -7.35
C TYR A 2 40.77 -33.20 -6.93
N CYS A 3 39.88 -34.10 -6.52
CA CYS A 3 38.55 -33.73 -6.04
C CYS A 3 38.66 -32.94 -4.74
N THR A 4 38.04 -31.76 -4.68
CA THR A 4 38.04 -30.89 -3.49
C THR A 4 37.29 -31.48 -2.29
N ASN A 5 36.44 -32.48 -2.52
CA ASN A 5 35.67 -33.13 -1.46
C ASN A 5 36.39 -34.36 -0.87
N CYS A 6 36.96 -35.23 -1.71
CA CYS A 6 37.52 -36.52 -1.26
C CYS A 6 39.02 -36.71 -1.52
N GLY A 7 39.69 -35.78 -2.20
CA GLY A 7 41.12 -35.85 -2.50
C GLY A 7 41.53 -36.90 -3.54
N THR A 8 40.58 -37.64 -4.13
CA THR A 8 40.89 -38.62 -5.19
C THR A 8 41.26 -37.91 -6.50
N GLU A 9 42.20 -38.48 -7.25
CA GLU A 9 42.56 -37.99 -8.58
C GLU A 9 41.37 -38.14 -9.56
N VAL A 10 41.07 -37.05 -10.27
CA VAL A 10 39.97 -36.94 -11.22
C VAL A 10 40.54 -36.73 -12.63
N PRO A 11 40.10 -37.53 -13.63
CA PRO A 11 40.46 -37.34 -15.03
C PRO A 11 39.99 -35.98 -15.56
N GLU A 12 40.78 -35.32 -16.41
CA GLU A 12 40.53 -33.94 -16.89
C GLU A 12 39.19 -33.75 -17.63
N LYS A 13 38.58 -34.83 -18.14
CA LYS A 13 37.30 -34.78 -18.86
C LYS A 13 36.10 -35.28 -18.03
N ALA A 14 36.31 -35.64 -16.76
CA ALA A 14 35.25 -36.19 -15.92
C ALA A 14 34.37 -35.06 -15.35
N LYS A 15 33.07 -35.07 -15.67
CA LYS A 15 32.08 -34.13 -15.11
C LYS A 15 31.82 -34.34 -13.61
N PHE A 16 32.09 -35.54 -13.11
CA PHE A 16 31.88 -35.93 -11.72
C PHE A 16 33.08 -36.73 -11.22
N CYS A 17 33.39 -36.61 -9.92
CA CYS A 17 34.43 -37.43 -9.30
C CYS A 17 34.00 -38.90 -9.30
N PRO A 18 34.83 -39.84 -9.82
CA PRO A 18 34.48 -41.25 -9.88
C PRO A 18 34.38 -41.92 -8.50
N SER A 19 34.99 -41.32 -7.47
CA SER A 19 35.01 -41.86 -6.11
C SER A 19 33.80 -41.42 -5.29
N CYS A 20 33.43 -40.13 -5.32
CA CYS A 20 32.39 -39.59 -4.45
C CYS A 20 31.19 -38.96 -5.18
N GLY A 21 31.18 -38.92 -6.51
CA GLY A 21 30.09 -38.35 -7.31
C GLY A 21 29.97 -36.82 -7.26
N THR A 22 30.87 -36.12 -6.56
CA THR A 22 30.84 -34.65 -6.50
C THR A 22 31.12 -34.06 -7.88
N PRO A 23 30.28 -33.14 -8.39
CA PRO A 23 30.49 -32.50 -9.69
C PRO A 23 31.80 -31.72 -9.67
N VAL A 24 32.59 -31.94 -10.71
CA VAL A 24 33.90 -31.31 -10.86
C VAL A 24 33.64 -30.04 -11.66
N ALA A 25 33.77 -28.88 -11.01
CA ALA A 25 33.65 -27.60 -11.68
C ALA A 25 34.75 -27.53 -12.75
N LEU A 26 34.39 -27.77 -14.00
CA LEU A 26 35.26 -27.55 -15.13
C LEU A 26 35.55 -26.05 -15.15
N VAL A 27 36.77 -25.70 -14.73
CA VAL A 27 37.31 -24.37 -14.96
C VAL A 27 37.57 -24.33 -16.47
N GLU A 28 36.57 -23.90 -17.24
CA GLU A 28 36.82 -23.45 -18.59
C GLU A 28 37.85 -22.33 -18.47
N GLU A 29 39.05 -22.57 -19.00
CA GLU A 29 40.09 -21.56 -19.14
C GLU A 29 39.57 -20.46 -20.05
N LYS A 30 38.86 -19.50 -19.45
CA LYS A 30 38.62 -18.21 -20.07
C LYS A 30 39.96 -17.52 -20.15
N HIS A 31 40.47 -17.45 -21.38
CA HIS A 31 41.50 -16.51 -21.79
C HIS A 31 41.30 -15.18 -21.05
N ALA A 32 42.37 -14.74 -20.39
CA ALA A 32 42.48 -13.48 -19.70
C ALA A 32 42.34 -12.33 -20.71
N GLU A 33 41.10 -11.92 -20.95
CA GLU A 33 40.81 -10.62 -21.54
C GLU A 33 40.74 -9.62 -20.39
N ASN A 34 41.75 -8.76 -20.37
CA ASN A 34 41.90 -7.64 -19.46
C ASN A 34 40.68 -6.72 -19.64
N LYS A 35 39.63 -6.91 -18.82
CA LYS A 35 38.57 -5.91 -18.68
C LYS A 35 39.19 -4.69 -18.02
N GLU A 36 39.66 -3.77 -18.84
CA GLU A 36 39.63 -2.36 -18.52
C GLU A 36 38.29 -2.08 -17.85
N LYS A 37 38.35 -1.48 -16.65
CA LYS A 37 37.20 -0.84 -16.04
C LYS A 37 36.77 0.23 -17.04
N GLU A 38 35.80 -0.09 -17.91
CA GLU A 38 34.97 0.91 -18.55
C GLU A 38 34.29 1.66 -17.40
N THR A 39 34.96 2.72 -16.95
CA THR A 39 34.33 3.82 -16.25
C THR A 39 33.10 4.18 -17.07
N VAL A 40 31.92 4.00 -16.48
CA VAL A 40 30.63 4.46 -16.99
C VAL A 40 30.71 5.98 -17.13
N SER A 41 31.36 6.44 -18.19
CA SER A 41 31.53 7.84 -18.57
C SER A 41 30.47 8.19 -19.61
N GLY A 42 29.23 7.77 -19.33
CA GLY A 42 28.06 8.30 -20.01
C GLY A 42 27.79 9.68 -19.42
N ASN A 43 27.76 10.71 -20.26
CA ASN A 43 27.37 12.06 -19.85
C ASN A 43 25.87 12.05 -19.51
N MET A 44 25.53 11.61 -18.30
CA MET A 44 24.17 11.59 -17.80
C MET A 44 23.77 12.99 -17.35
N THR A 45 22.54 13.38 -17.67
CA THR A 45 21.95 14.62 -17.21
C THR A 45 20.70 14.32 -16.39
N PHE A 46 20.54 14.98 -15.27
CA PHE A 46 19.46 14.74 -14.31
C PHE A 46 18.79 16.06 -13.95
N GLN A 47 17.47 16.08 -13.78
CA GLN A 47 16.77 17.24 -13.22
C GLN A 47 16.66 17.06 -11.71
N VAL A 48 17.16 18.03 -10.94
CA VAL A 48 17.23 17.92 -9.47
C VAL A 48 16.43 19.00 -8.79
N THR A 49 15.67 18.58 -7.78
CA THR A 49 14.86 19.43 -6.91
C THR A 49 15.20 19.13 -5.46
N LEU A 50 15.40 20.18 -4.66
CA LEU A 50 15.65 20.06 -3.22
C LEU A 50 14.42 20.50 -2.43
N GLN A 51 14.24 19.96 -1.23
CA GLN A 51 13.20 20.38 -0.28
C GLN A 51 13.78 20.39 1.14
N GLY A 52 13.29 21.27 2.02
CA GLY A 52 13.81 21.42 3.38
C GLY A 52 15.22 22.02 3.46
N ILE A 53 15.76 22.54 2.35
CA ILE A 53 17.11 23.11 2.23
C ILE A 53 17.00 24.59 1.84
N SER A 54 17.87 25.44 2.41
CA SER A 54 17.94 26.87 2.08
C SER A 54 18.37 27.09 0.62
N GLN A 55 17.95 28.21 0.02
CA GLN A 55 18.23 28.52 -1.39
C GLN A 55 19.73 28.69 -1.68
N ASP A 56 20.53 29.06 -0.68
CA ASP A 56 21.99 29.13 -0.76
C ASP A 56 22.68 27.75 -0.61
N MET A 57 21.90 26.68 -0.34
CA MET A 57 22.35 25.31 -0.10
C MET A 57 23.34 25.17 1.07
N MET A 58 23.35 26.12 2.00
CA MET A 58 24.26 26.11 3.15
C MET A 58 23.68 25.42 4.40
N GLY A 59 22.37 25.14 4.42
CA GLY A 59 21.74 24.49 5.57
C GLY A 59 20.33 23.98 5.31
N ALA A 60 19.82 23.20 6.27
CA ALA A 60 18.41 22.81 6.29
C ALA A 60 17.56 23.97 6.86
N ASN A 61 16.50 24.36 6.15
CA ASN A 61 15.58 25.42 6.58
C ASN A 61 14.20 24.90 6.99
N GLY A 62 13.91 23.62 6.76
CA GLY A 62 12.62 23.03 7.09
C GLY A 62 11.45 23.45 6.19
N SER A 63 11.70 24.20 5.12
CA SER A 63 10.65 24.68 4.21
C SER A 63 10.12 23.56 3.32
N TYR A 64 8.81 23.57 3.09
CA TYR A 64 8.15 22.68 2.13
C TYR A 64 8.23 23.21 0.69
N ASP A 65 8.71 24.43 0.47
CA ASP A 65 8.87 24.99 -0.86
C ASP A 65 10.04 24.30 -1.60
N PRO A 66 9.79 23.71 -2.79
CA PRO A 66 10.84 23.07 -3.56
C PRO A 66 11.80 24.11 -4.14
N VAL A 67 13.09 23.80 -4.11
CA VAL A 67 14.15 24.56 -4.78
C VAL A 67 14.58 23.78 -6.02
N GLU A 68 14.13 24.21 -7.19
CA GLU A 68 14.49 23.60 -8.47
C GLU A 68 15.91 24.06 -8.89
N LEU A 69 16.85 23.11 -8.97
CA LEU A 69 18.22 23.39 -9.41
C LEU A 69 18.40 23.26 -10.93
N GLY A 70 17.40 22.70 -11.62
CA GLY A 70 17.42 22.47 -13.06
C GLY A 70 18.17 21.20 -13.46
N VAL A 71 18.62 21.17 -14.72
CA VAL A 71 19.33 20.03 -15.31
C VAL A 71 20.81 20.13 -14.98
N MET A 72 21.39 19.05 -14.44
CA MET A 72 22.80 18.97 -14.10
C MET A 72 23.46 17.71 -14.67
N ASN A 73 24.75 17.81 -15.02
CA ASN A 73 25.56 16.67 -15.44
C ASN A 73 26.15 15.91 -14.24
N THR A 74 26.85 14.80 -14.49
CA THR A 74 27.47 13.98 -13.44
C THR A 74 28.43 14.78 -12.55
N GLU A 75 29.27 15.66 -13.12
CA GLU A 75 30.24 16.45 -12.33
C GLU A 75 29.55 17.45 -11.39
N GLN A 76 28.52 18.13 -11.88
CA GLN A 76 27.69 19.04 -11.11
C GLN A 76 26.92 18.29 -10.01
N PHE A 77 26.42 17.10 -10.33
CA PHE A 77 25.77 16.22 -9.36
C PHE A 77 26.73 15.80 -8.24
N SER A 78 27.94 15.36 -8.57
CA SER A 78 28.99 15.04 -7.61
C SER A 78 29.32 16.21 -6.67
N ALA A 79 29.45 17.41 -7.25
CA ALA A 79 29.71 18.63 -6.47
C ALA A 79 28.54 18.96 -5.53
N LEU A 80 27.30 18.80 -5.99
CA LEU A 80 26.10 18.97 -5.18
C LEU A 80 26.04 17.92 -4.07
N TRP A 81 26.26 16.65 -4.39
CA TRP A 81 26.22 15.53 -3.45
C TRP A 81 27.13 15.76 -2.26
N LYS A 82 28.37 16.21 -2.52
CA LYS A 82 29.34 16.56 -1.48
C LYS A 82 28.81 17.67 -0.56
N LYS A 83 28.29 18.77 -1.13
CA LYS A 83 27.71 19.87 -0.34
C LYS A 83 26.54 19.38 0.52
N LEU A 84 25.63 18.62 -0.07
CA LEU A 84 24.47 18.07 0.64
C LEU A 84 24.87 17.14 1.78
N SER A 85 25.93 16.34 1.61
CA SER A 85 26.41 15.45 2.68
C SER A 85 26.91 16.21 3.91
N GLU A 86 27.30 17.48 3.77
CA GLU A 86 27.77 18.34 4.87
C GLU A 86 26.61 19.03 5.62
N ILE A 87 25.41 19.07 5.03
CA ILE A 87 24.24 19.73 5.63
C ILE A 87 23.74 18.92 6.84
N GLN A 88 23.71 19.58 8.00
CA GLN A 88 23.10 19.03 9.21
C GLN A 88 21.57 19.24 9.17
N PRO A 89 20.77 18.21 9.51
CA PRO A 89 19.33 18.33 9.55
C PRO A 89 18.90 19.30 10.66
N MET A 90 17.85 20.06 10.38
CA MET A 90 17.32 21.04 11.33
C MET A 90 16.73 20.30 12.55
N LYS A 91 17.13 20.71 13.75
CA LYS A 91 16.51 20.21 14.99
C LYS A 91 15.23 21.01 15.26
N ALA A 92 14.13 20.31 15.55
CA ALA A 92 12.89 20.97 15.96
C ALA A 92 13.11 21.82 17.22
N THR A 93 12.73 23.10 17.16
CA THR A 93 12.88 24.02 18.30
C THR A 93 11.76 23.87 19.32
N ALA A 94 10.61 23.31 18.90
CA ALA A 94 9.48 23.03 19.75
C ALA A 94 8.94 21.61 19.49
N PRO A 95 8.43 20.92 20.53
CA PRO A 95 7.68 19.69 20.35
C PRO A 95 6.44 20.00 19.49
N ASN A 96 6.27 19.29 18.38
CA ASN A 96 5.23 19.47 17.35
C ASN A 96 5.48 20.57 16.31
N GLN A 97 6.71 21.09 16.18
CA GLN A 97 7.03 21.88 15.00
C GLN A 97 7.09 20.96 13.79
N ASP A 98 6.18 21.20 12.83
CA ASP A 98 6.18 20.51 11.55
C ASP A 98 7.32 21.07 10.68
N ILE A 99 8.34 20.25 10.43
CA ILE A 99 9.56 20.62 9.71
C ILE A 99 9.69 19.65 8.55
N CYS A 100 9.80 20.18 7.33
CA CYS A 100 10.08 19.36 6.17
C CYS A 100 11.51 18.81 6.27
N PRO A 101 11.71 17.48 6.22
CA PRO A 101 13.05 16.91 6.25
C PRO A 101 13.82 17.33 4.98
N ALA A 102 15.12 17.61 5.15
CA ALA A 102 15.99 17.90 4.02
C ALA A 102 16.03 16.69 3.09
N SER A 103 15.61 16.89 1.83
CA SER A 103 15.53 15.84 0.83
C SER A 103 15.92 16.35 -0.55
N MET A 104 16.35 15.42 -1.39
CA MET A 104 16.71 15.64 -2.79
C MET A 104 15.93 14.66 -3.65
N THR A 105 15.26 15.20 -4.67
CA THR A 105 14.55 14.42 -5.68
C THR A 105 15.26 14.59 -7.03
N ILE A 106 15.49 13.47 -7.71
CA ILE A 106 16.15 13.41 -9.00
C ILE A 106 15.19 12.79 -10.00
N ASN A 107 14.95 13.48 -11.11
CA ASN A 107 14.21 12.97 -12.25
C ASN A 107 15.17 12.58 -13.37
N TYR A 108 15.12 11.31 -13.76
CA TYR A 108 15.93 10.74 -14.84
C TYR A 108 15.11 9.72 -15.63
N ARG A 109 15.02 9.89 -16.96
CA ARG A 109 14.28 8.99 -17.86
C ARG A 109 12.84 8.69 -17.39
N ASP A 110 12.13 9.72 -16.94
CA ASP A 110 10.76 9.64 -16.40
C ASP A 110 10.62 8.85 -15.09
N GLU A 111 11.72 8.51 -14.44
CA GLU A 111 11.75 7.90 -13.10
C GLU A 111 12.20 8.92 -12.05
N ILE A 112 11.60 8.81 -10.87
CA ILE A 112 11.84 9.70 -9.73
C ILE A 112 12.60 8.94 -8.64
N TYR A 113 13.76 9.48 -8.27
CA TYR A 113 14.62 8.96 -7.22
C TYR A 113 14.65 9.96 -6.07
N ALA A 114 14.20 9.54 -4.89
CA ALA A 114 14.16 10.38 -3.70
C ALA A 114 15.25 9.97 -2.70
N PHE A 115 15.94 10.97 -2.16
CA PHE A 115 17.00 10.81 -1.19
C PHE A 115 16.77 11.73 0.03
N GLU A 116 16.98 11.20 1.22
CA GLU A 116 16.86 11.93 2.50
C GLU A 116 18.24 12.22 3.09
N LEU A 117 18.42 13.42 3.63
CA LEU A 117 19.70 13.87 4.18
C LEU A 117 19.69 13.72 5.71
N LEU A 118 20.55 12.84 6.24
CA LEU A 118 20.69 12.59 7.70
C LEU A 118 22.03 13.07 8.26
N GLY A 119 22.50 14.26 7.89
CA GLY A 119 23.62 14.92 8.59
C GLY A 119 24.94 14.17 8.52
N GLY A 120 25.52 14.06 7.32
CA GLY A 120 26.73 13.27 7.05
C GLY A 120 26.47 11.99 6.26
N SER A 121 25.20 11.64 6.04
CA SER A 121 24.81 10.49 5.22
C SER A 121 23.56 10.80 4.41
N ILE A 122 23.45 10.18 3.23
CA ILE A 122 22.31 10.30 2.34
C ILE A 122 21.66 8.93 2.22
N LEU A 123 20.36 8.86 2.46
CA LEU A 123 19.56 7.64 2.37
C LEU A 123 18.70 7.64 1.13
N TYR A 124 18.62 6.50 0.45
CA TYR A 124 17.65 6.32 -0.62
C TYR A 124 16.29 5.99 -0.01
N SER A 125 15.29 6.86 -0.22
CA SER A 125 14.00 6.78 0.48
C SER A 125 13.24 5.47 0.24
N ASN A 126 13.41 4.84 -0.94
CA ASN A 126 12.72 3.59 -1.26
C ASN A 126 13.25 2.38 -0.49
N SER A 127 14.55 2.34 -0.19
CA SER A 127 15.18 1.22 0.52
C SER A 127 15.53 1.53 1.97
N ASN A 128 15.51 2.81 2.36
CA ASN A 128 16.01 3.31 3.64
C ASN A 128 17.45 2.84 3.93
N THR A 129 18.28 2.77 2.87
CA THR A 129 19.71 2.42 2.98
C THR A 129 20.57 3.64 2.73
N VAL A 130 21.62 3.80 3.53
CA VAL A 130 22.67 4.80 3.26
C VAL A 130 23.35 4.43 1.95
N VAL A 131 23.42 5.39 1.04
CA VAL A 131 24.01 5.23 -0.29
C VAL A 131 25.24 6.12 -0.43
N SER A 132 26.29 5.59 -1.05
CA SER A 132 27.40 6.42 -1.51
C SER A 132 27.00 7.18 -2.79
N GLU A 133 27.79 8.19 -3.17
CA GLU A 133 27.61 8.92 -4.43
C GLU A 133 27.58 7.99 -5.64
N ASN A 134 28.53 7.04 -5.68
CA ASN A 134 28.61 6.05 -6.75
C ASN A 134 27.40 5.11 -6.75
N ASP A 135 26.94 4.67 -5.57
CA ASP A 135 25.75 3.82 -5.48
C ASP A 135 24.51 4.56 -5.95
N ALA A 136 24.39 5.86 -5.64
CA ALA A 136 23.30 6.69 -6.12
C ALA A 136 23.32 6.82 -7.65
N LEU A 137 24.49 7.07 -8.25
CA LEU A 137 24.64 7.11 -9.71
C LEU A 137 24.28 5.78 -10.37
N LEU A 138 24.70 4.65 -9.78
CA LEU A 138 24.32 3.31 -10.25
C LEU A 138 22.81 3.08 -10.14
N LEU A 139 22.20 3.44 -9.01
CA LEU A 139 20.76 3.34 -8.82
C LEU A 139 19.99 4.15 -9.88
N ILE A 140 20.41 5.39 -10.14
CA ILE A 140 19.78 6.28 -11.12
C ILE A 140 19.98 5.77 -12.56
N SER A 141 21.13 5.16 -12.86
CA SER A 141 21.38 4.59 -14.19
C SER A 141 20.63 3.28 -14.46
N GLY A 142 19.97 2.72 -13.43
CA GLY A 142 19.32 1.41 -13.48
C GLY A 142 20.28 0.24 -13.30
N GLU A 143 21.55 0.51 -12.97
CA GLU A 143 22.53 -0.52 -12.64
C GLU A 143 22.39 -0.94 -11.17
N LYS A 144 22.56 -2.24 -10.90
CA LYS A 144 22.51 -2.73 -9.52
C LYS A 144 23.82 -2.38 -8.82
N PRO A 145 23.80 -1.65 -7.69
CA PRO A 145 25.01 -1.46 -6.90
C PRO A 145 25.57 -2.84 -6.55
N ALA A 146 26.88 -3.01 -6.70
CA ALA A 146 27.55 -4.25 -6.36
C ALA A 146 27.17 -4.59 -4.91
N ALA A 147 26.40 -5.67 -4.73
CA ALA A 147 25.72 -5.98 -3.49
C ALA A 147 26.64 -5.69 -2.31
N VAL A 148 26.35 -4.61 -1.57
CA VAL A 148 27.08 -4.27 -0.35
C VAL A 148 26.97 -5.50 0.51
N SER A 149 28.05 -6.25 0.60
CA SER A 149 28.10 -7.49 1.35
C SER A 149 27.91 -7.09 2.80
N GLN A 150 26.66 -7.08 3.26
CA GLN A 150 26.34 -6.94 4.67
C GLN A 150 27.10 -8.06 5.35
N LYS A 151 28.22 -7.73 6.00
CA LYS A 151 28.98 -8.66 6.81
C LYS A 151 28.05 -9.11 7.92
N LYS A 152 27.36 -10.24 7.70
CA LYS A 152 26.63 -10.96 8.74
C LYS A 152 27.65 -11.30 9.81
N SER A 153 27.54 -10.67 10.98
CA SER A 153 28.27 -11.11 12.17
C SER A 153 27.91 -12.58 12.42
N LYS A 154 28.93 -13.43 12.50
CA LYS A 154 28.77 -14.90 12.52
C LYS A 154 28.61 -15.48 13.93
N ASP A 155 28.51 -14.63 14.95
CA ASP A 155 28.61 -15.05 16.35
C ASP A 155 27.25 -15.00 17.06
N ALA A 156 26.35 -15.91 16.67
CA ALA A 156 25.16 -16.25 17.47
C ALA A 156 24.57 -17.60 17.02
N LYS A 157 25.35 -18.68 17.11
CA LYS A 157 24.82 -20.05 17.09
C LYS A 157 24.49 -20.48 18.51
N GLY A 158 23.34 -20.06 19.02
CA GLY A 158 22.71 -20.59 20.21
C GLY A 158 21.28 -21.01 19.86
N ASN A 159 20.95 -22.27 20.10
CA ASN A 159 19.67 -22.92 19.83
C ASN A 159 18.45 -22.06 20.22
N ALA A 160 17.80 -21.43 19.24
CA ALA A 160 16.47 -20.84 19.40
C ALA A 160 15.74 -20.76 18.05
N HIS A 161 14.63 -21.50 17.96
CA HIS A 161 13.52 -21.36 17.01
C HIS A 161 13.77 -21.52 15.50
N GLU A 162 13.61 -22.77 15.08
CA GLU A 162 13.07 -23.18 13.79
C GLU A 162 11.81 -22.36 13.44
N ASN A 163 11.80 -21.72 12.27
CA ASN A 163 10.67 -21.03 11.59
C ASN A 163 10.37 -19.55 11.88
N ALA A 164 11.24 -18.78 12.56
CA ALA A 164 11.12 -17.32 12.49
C ALA A 164 11.54 -16.84 11.10
N GLN A 165 10.59 -16.53 10.22
CA GLN A 165 10.88 -15.90 8.93
C GLN A 165 11.69 -14.63 9.19
N ILE A 166 12.83 -14.50 8.53
CA ILE A 166 13.64 -13.28 8.61
C ILE A 166 13.19 -12.36 7.48
N TRP A 167 13.06 -11.07 7.78
CA TRP A 167 12.81 -10.03 6.76
C TRP A 167 13.82 -10.16 5.62
N GLY A 168 13.37 -10.05 4.37
CA GLY A 168 14.23 -10.21 3.19
C GLY A 168 14.70 -11.64 2.90
N SER A 169 14.14 -12.66 3.55
CA SER A 169 14.37 -14.05 3.13
C SER A 169 13.69 -14.34 1.78
N ASP A 170 14.15 -15.38 1.06
CA ASP A 170 13.56 -15.84 -0.19
C ASP A 170 12.16 -16.44 -0.04
N HIS A 171 11.61 -16.46 1.18
CA HIS A 171 10.27 -16.93 1.43
C HIS A 171 9.25 -16.02 0.72
N LYS A 172 8.36 -16.62 -0.07
CA LYS A 172 7.39 -15.94 -0.94
C LYS A 172 6.58 -14.83 -0.25
N ASP A 173 6.31 -14.98 1.05
CA ASP A 173 5.47 -14.06 1.80
C ASP A 173 6.22 -12.80 2.31
N VAL A 174 7.56 -12.80 2.26
CA VAL A 174 8.41 -11.71 2.79
C VAL A 174 9.48 -11.24 1.81
N LYS A 175 9.60 -11.89 0.65
CA LYS A 175 10.56 -11.53 -0.39
C LYS A 175 10.28 -10.11 -0.89
N GLY A 176 11.25 -9.22 -0.77
CA GLY A 176 11.14 -7.81 -1.16
C GLY A 176 10.42 -6.91 -0.15
N LEU A 177 9.96 -7.46 0.99
CA LEU A 177 9.34 -6.67 2.03
C LEU A 177 10.38 -6.12 3.01
N THR A 178 10.29 -4.82 3.29
CA THR A 178 11.12 -4.11 4.25
C THR A 178 10.23 -3.58 5.37
N PRO A 179 10.55 -3.80 6.65
CA PRO A 179 9.78 -3.23 7.74
C PRO A 179 10.00 -1.71 7.80
N VAL A 180 8.92 -0.93 7.86
CA VAL A 180 8.96 0.55 7.89
C VAL A 180 8.61 1.17 9.25
N ARG A 181 8.21 0.36 10.24
CA ARG A 181 7.76 0.88 11.55
C ARG A 181 8.50 0.26 12.72
N LYS A 182 8.20 -0.99 13.06
CA LYS A 182 8.73 -1.67 14.25
C LYS A 182 9.79 -2.70 13.85
N THR A 183 11.07 -2.34 13.98
CA THR A 183 12.21 -3.18 13.56
C THR A 183 12.33 -4.51 14.32
N GLY A 184 11.71 -4.62 15.50
CA GLY A 184 11.71 -5.85 16.31
C GLY A 184 10.55 -6.83 16.08
N ILE A 185 9.60 -6.50 15.20
CA ILE A 185 8.44 -7.38 14.96
C ILE A 185 8.77 -8.39 13.86
N PRO A 186 8.62 -9.70 14.10
CA PRO A 186 8.85 -10.70 13.09
C PRO A 186 7.80 -10.58 11.96
N PRO A 187 8.11 -11.08 10.75
CA PRO A 187 7.11 -11.22 9.71
C PRO A 187 5.91 -12.06 10.16
N THR A 188 4.78 -11.84 9.50
CA THR A 188 3.54 -12.54 9.82
C THR A 188 3.65 -14.03 9.55
N ASP A 189 3.43 -14.82 10.59
CA ASP A 189 3.17 -16.25 10.46
C ASP A 189 1.70 -16.46 10.10
N ARG A 190 1.43 -16.69 8.81
CA ARG A 190 0.08 -16.81 8.27
C ARG A 190 -0.77 -17.86 8.99
N VAL A 191 -0.18 -19.02 9.33
CA VAL A 191 -0.89 -20.11 10.00
C VAL A 191 -1.33 -19.66 11.40
N LYS A 192 -0.44 -18.99 12.14
CA LYS A 192 -0.78 -18.43 13.45
C LYS A 192 -1.84 -17.33 13.33
N THR A 193 -1.68 -16.41 12.39
CA THR A 193 -2.62 -15.29 12.21
C THR A 193 -4.02 -15.75 11.82
N GLU A 194 -4.15 -16.72 10.93
CA GLU A 194 -5.46 -17.26 10.53
C GLU A 194 -6.16 -18.00 11.69
N SER A 195 -5.38 -18.58 12.62
CA SER A 195 -5.90 -19.22 13.83
C SER A 195 -6.10 -18.28 15.03
N ALA A 196 -5.58 -17.05 14.95
CA ALA A 196 -5.56 -16.12 16.08
C ALA A 196 -6.95 -15.55 16.37
N ILE A 197 -7.27 -15.44 17.67
CA ILE A 197 -8.41 -14.68 18.15
C ILE A 197 -7.94 -13.24 18.37
N ILE A 198 -8.41 -12.30 17.53
CA ILE A 198 -8.06 -10.89 17.73
C ILE A 198 -8.74 -10.37 18.97
N ASN A 199 -7.95 -9.85 19.90
CA ASN A 199 -8.46 -8.99 20.95
C ASN A 199 -8.68 -7.58 20.41
N ALA A 200 -9.80 -7.38 19.71
CA ALA A 200 -10.14 -6.09 19.12
C ALA A 200 -10.31 -4.96 20.16
N GLY A 201 -10.38 -5.27 21.47
CA GLY A 201 -10.47 -4.27 22.52
C GLY A 201 -9.17 -3.51 22.77
N ASN A 202 -8.02 -4.17 22.58
CA ASN A 202 -6.71 -3.62 22.96
C ASN A 202 -5.85 -3.18 21.77
N SER A 203 -6.26 -3.54 20.55
CA SER A 203 -5.52 -3.21 19.34
C SER A 203 -5.89 -1.82 18.81
N PRO A 204 -4.91 -1.02 18.31
CA PRO A 204 -5.19 0.23 17.62
C PRO A 204 -6.16 -0.01 16.46
N GLN A 205 -7.30 0.67 16.48
CA GLN A 205 -8.38 0.46 15.51
C GLN A 205 -9.16 1.74 15.24
N ILE A 206 -9.82 1.77 14.09
CA ILE A 206 -10.87 2.73 13.76
C ILE A 206 -12.21 2.03 13.61
N SER A 207 -13.28 2.80 13.81
CA SER A 207 -14.65 2.37 13.60
C SER A 207 -15.41 3.43 12.79
N ASP A 208 -16.12 3.02 11.75
CA ASP A 208 -16.91 3.93 10.91
C ASP A 208 -18.23 3.30 10.42
N ASN A 209 -19.27 4.12 10.28
CA ASN A 209 -20.56 3.70 9.75
C ASN A 209 -20.55 3.81 8.22
N VAL A 210 -20.59 2.68 7.54
CA VAL A 210 -20.53 2.60 6.07
C VAL A 210 -21.75 1.87 5.50
N ILE A 211 -22.07 2.12 4.23
CA ILE A 211 -23.15 1.40 3.53
C ILE A 211 -22.79 -0.09 3.37
N LYS A 212 -23.73 -0.97 3.72
CA LYS A 212 -23.55 -2.45 3.72
C LYS A 212 -23.25 -3.04 2.34
N SER A 213 -23.94 -2.55 1.33
CA SER A 213 -23.98 -3.11 -0.01
C SER A 213 -24.52 -2.11 -1.04
N SER A 214 -24.26 -2.36 -2.32
CA SER A 214 -24.83 -1.58 -3.42
C SER A 214 -26.36 -1.56 -3.37
N THR A 215 -26.99 -2.71 -3.07
CA THR A 215 -28.44 -2.83 -2.93
C THR A 215 -28.95 -1.98 -1.78
N SER A 216 -28.31 -2.05 -0.60
CA SER A 216 -28.75 -1.31 0.59
C SER A 216 -28.72 0.22 0.43
N LYS A 217 -27.90 0.75 -0.48
CA LYS A 217 -27.77 2.20 -0.73
C LYS A 217 -29.11 2.84 -1.09
N ASN A 218 -29.96 2.12 -1.82
CA ASN A 218 -31.18 2.67 -2.42
C ASN A 218 -32.47 2.06 -1.86
N VAL A 219 -32.39 1.15 -0.88
CA VAL A 219 -33.58 0.45 -0.33
C VAL A 219 -34.63 1.42 0.23
N PHE A 220 -34.22 2.58 0.74
CA PHE A 220 -35.15 3.57 1.30
C PHE A 220 -35.84 4.45 0.24
N ILE A 221 -35.37 4.45 -1.02
CA ILE A 221 -35.86 5.35 -2.07
C ILE A 221 -37.27 4.96 -2.52
N ALA A 222 -37.53 3.67 -2.72
CA ALA A 222 -38.85 3.20 -3.14
C ALA A 222 -39.98 3.63 -2.17
N PRO A 223 -39.94 3.32 -0.85
CA PRO A 223 -40.97 3.77 0.07
C PRO A 223 -41.03 5.30 0.18
N LEU A 224 -39.91 6.01 0.03
CA LEU A 224 -39.90 7.47 -0.01
C LEU A 224 -40.74 8.00 -1.19
N LEU A 225 -40.51 7.47 -2.40
CA LEU A 225 -41.25 7.87 -3.60
C LEU A 225 -42.73 7.53 -3.51
N PHE A 226 -43.07 6.33 -3.01
CA PHE A 226 -44.47 5.98 -2.75
C PHE A 226 -45.10 6.85 -1.66
N GLY A 227 -44.34 7.28 -0.66
CA GLY A 227 -44.80 8.23 0.36
C GLY A 227 -45.14 9.59 -0.24
N ILE A 228 -44.30 10.10 -1.14
CA ILE A 228 -44.56 11.34 -1.89
C ILE A 228 -45.80 11.19 -2.77
N LEU A 229 -45.93 10.09 -3.50
CA LEU A 229 -47.11 9.81 -4.31
C LEU A 229 -48.40 9.76 -3.46
N ALA A 230 -48.33 9.13 -2.28
CA ALA A 230 -49.44 9.07 -1.34
C ALA A 230 -49.81 10.46 -0.79
N ILE A 231 -48.86 11.39 -0.61
CA ILE A 231 -49.17 12.80 -0.31
C ILE A 231 -49.96 13.44 -1.46
N VAL A 232 -49.52 13.26 -2.70
CA VAL A 232 -50.21 13.83 -3.87
C VAL A 232 -51.65 13.30 -3.96
N LEU A 233 -51.85 12.01 -3.74
CA LEU A 233 -53.19 11.40 -3.66
C LEU A 233 -54.02 11.95 -2.51
N ALA A 234 -53.40 12.16 -1.34
CA ALA A 234 -54.08 12.75 -0.20
C ALA A 234 -54.62 14.15 -0.52
N LEU A 235 -53.77 15.00 -1.12
CA LEU A 235 -54.15 16.35 -1.58
C LEU A 235 -55.27 16.30 -2.62
N GLY A 236 -55.20 15.37 -3.57
CA GLY A 236 -56.25 15.15 -4.57
C GLY A 236 -57.58 14.75 -3.92
N GLY A 237 -57.57 13.81 -2.98
CA GLY A 237 -58.76 13.37 -2.24
C GLY A 237 -59.43 14.51 -1.49
N PHE A 238 -58.65 15.38 -0.83
CA PHE A 238 -59.21 16.57 -0.19
C PHE A 238 -59.76 17.59 -1.20
N ALA A 239 -59.13 17.75 -2.37
CA ALA A 239 -59.59 18.68 -3.40
C ALA A 239 -60.92 18.25 -4.05
N VAL A 240 -61.18 16.95 -4.19
CA VAL A 240 -62.42 16.41 -4.76
C VAL A 240 -63.53 16.16 -3.72
N ALA A 241 -63.37 16.70 -2.51
CA ALA A 241 -64.31 16.51 -1.39
C ALA A 241 -64.53 15.03 -0.99
N GLU A 242 -63.50 14.19 -1.17
CA GLU A 242 -63.45 12.81 -0.66
C GLU A 242 -62.49 12.72 0.54
N PRO A 243 -62.90 13.21 1.74
CA PRO A 243 -62.01 13.29 2.90
C PRO A 243 -61.52 11.93 3.38
N GLY A 244 -62.29 10.85 3.14
CA GLY A 244 -61.88 9.48 3.47
C GLY A 244 -60.66 9.03 2.67
N LEU A 245 -60.65 9.27 1.36
CA LEU A 245 -59.50 8.99 0.50
C LEU A 245 -58.29 9.83 0.92
N GLY A 246 -58.51 11.14 1.16
CA GLY A 246 -57.48 12.06 1.64
C GLY A 246 -56.79 11.58 2.90
N ALA A 247 -57.57 11.20 3.92
CA ALA A 247 -57.07 10.74 5.21
C ALA A 247 -56.29 9.41 5.11
N VAL A 248 -56.82 8.43 4.37
CA VAL A 248 -56.16 7.12 4.18
C VAL A 248 -54.82 7.29 3.46
N SER A 249 -54.78 8.06 2.38
CA SER A 249 -53.54 8.32 1.65
C SER A 249 -52.50 9.04 2.51
N LEU A 250 -52.91 9.96 3.39
CA LEU A 250 -52.01 10.63 4.33
C LEU A 250 -51.41 9.65 5.35
N ILE A 251 -52.22 8.74 5.90
CA ILE A 251 -51.74 7.68 6.82
C ILE A 251 -50.71 6.79 6.12
N VAL A 252 -51.02 6.36 4.89
CA VAL A 252 -50.10 5.55 4.07
C VAL A 252 -48.77 6.29 3.84
N ALA A 253 -48.83 7.60 3.53
CA ALA A 253 -47.63 8.41 3.37
C ALA A 253 -46.77 8.40 4.65
N ILE A 254 -47.37 8.65 5.81
CA ILE A 254 -46.68 8.66 7.11
C ILE A 254 -46.00 7.32 7.38
N VAL A 255 -46.71 6.20 7.18
CA VAL A 255 -46.15 4.85 7.36
C VAL A 255 -44.97 4.63 6.43
N LEU A 256 -45.07 5.03 5.16
CA LEU A 256 -43.99 4.88 4.19
C LEU A 256 -42.75 5.73 4.52
N PHE A 257 -42.92 6.93 5.06
CA PHE A 257 -41.79 7.73 5.55
C PHE A 257 -41.11 7.09 6.77
N ILE A 258 -41.89 6.53 7.71
CA ILE A 258 -41.35 5.79 8.86
C ILE A 258 -40.55 4.57 8.38
N VAL A 259 -41.10 3.80 7.44
CA VAL A 259 -40.43 2.64 6.84
C VAL A 259 -39.15 3.08 6.11
N SER A 260 -39.20 4.15 5.32
CA SER A 260 -38.02 4.69 4.63
C SER A 260 -36.91 5.10 5.63
N GLY A 261 -37.26 5.78 6.72
CA GLY A 261 -36.33 6.14 7.79
C GLY A 261 -35.70 4.93 8.47
N SER A 262 -36.52 3.91 8.81
CA SER A 262 -36.03 2.66 9.42
C SER A 262 -35.08 1.90 8.50
N LEU A 263 -35.42 1.81 7.20
CA LEU A 263 -34.58 1.15 6.20
C LEU A 263 -33.27 1.91 5.96
N LYS A 264 -33.29 3.24 6.00
CA LYS A 264 -32.09 4.08 5.90
C LYS A 264 -31.15 3.87 7.10
N GLY A 265 -31.67 3.64 8.29
CA GLY A 265 -30.86 3.26 9.45
C GLY A 265 -30.23 1.87 9.29
N LYS A 266 -31.01 0.91 8.80
CA LYS A 266 -30.57 -0.49 8.60
C LYS A 266 -29.60 -0.68 7.43
N SER A 267 -29.49 0.26 6.50
CA SER A 267 -28.57 0.16 5.35
C SER A 267 -27.10 0.38 5.73
N ARG A 268 -26.83 0.91 6.92
CA ARG A 268 -25.48 1.16 7.43
C ARG A 268 -25.01 0.07 8.38
N ALA A 269 -23.71 -0.16 8.39
CA ALA A 269 -23.00 -1.11 9.24
C ALA A 269 -21.73 -0.46 9.78
N ILE A 270 -21.32 -0.87 10.99
CA ILE A 270 -20.07 -0.44 11.60
C ILE A 270 -18.93 -1.28 11.02
N LEU A 271 -18.10 -0.68 10.18
CA LEU A 271 -16.81 -1.20 9.73
C LEU A 271 -15.76 -0.93 10.80
N ARG A 272 -14.98 -1.96 11.15
CA ARG A 272 -13.79 -1.81 12.00
C ARG A 272 -12.54 -2.26 11.26
N ILE A 273 -11.48 -1.48 11.37
CA ILE A 273 -10.17 -1.78 10.79
C ILE A 273 -9.14 -1.52 11.88
N GLY A 274 -8.19 -2.43 12.07
CA GLY A 274 -7.14 -2.24 13.07
C GLY A 274 -5.86 -3.00 12.76
N PHE A 275 -4.86 -2.75 13.59
CA PHE A 275 -3.54 -3.38 13.50
C PHE A 275 -3.34 -4.28 14.71
N ASP A 276 -2.92 -5.53 14.46
CA ASP A 276 -2.47 -6.45 15.49
C ASP A 276 -0.95 -6.63 15.37
N TRP A 277 -0.22 -5.94 16.24
CA TRP A 277 1.24 -5.97 16.25
C TRP A 277 1.82 -7.27 16.81
N ASN A 278 1.04 -8.07 17.54
CA ASN A 278 1.52 -9.37 18.02
C ASN A 278 1.64 -10.36 16.86
N TYR A 279 0.74 -10.26 15.87
CA TYR A 279 0.75 -11.09 14.67
C TYR A 279 1.23 -10.35 13.42
N ASN A 280 1.66 -9.09 13.58
CA ASN A 280 2.07 -8.21 12.48
C ASN A 280 1.02 -8.13 11.36
N ALA A 281 -0.27 -8.07 11.69
CA ALA A 281 -1.35 -8.16 10.71
C ALA A 281 -2.27 -6.94 10.77
N ILE A 282 -2.78 -6.52 9.62
CA ILE A 282 -3.94 -5.64 9.56
C ILE A 282 -5.19 -6.51 9.43
N TRP A 283 -6.24 -6.13 10.13
CA TRP A 283 -7.49 -6.87 10.15
C TRP A 283 -8.68 -5.97 9.86
N VAL A 284 -9.73 -6.57 9.30
CA VAL A 284 -10.97 -5.90 8.95
C VAL A 284 -12.16 -6.72 9.40
N ILE A 285 -13.06 -6.07 10.14
CA ILE A 285 -14.33 -6.64 10.58
C ILE A 285 -15.46 -5.88 9.90
N PHE A 286 -16.29 -6.61 9.17
CA PHE A 286 -17.55 -6.13 8.64
C PHE A 286 -18.69 -6.97 9.22
N PRO A 287 -19.81 -6.38 9.68
CA PRO A 287 -20.91 -7.12 10.27
C PRO A 287 -21.42 -8.22 9.34
N GLY A 288 -21.49 -9.46 9.84
CA GLY A 288 -21.93 -10.63 9.08
C GLY A 288 -20.90 -11.21 8.12
N LYS A 289 -19.67 -10.68 8.06
CA LYS A 289 -18.56 -11.27 7.30
C LYS A 289 -17.55 -11.90 8.25
N LYS A 290 -16.85 -12.92 7.75
CA LYS A 290 -15.66 -13.44 8.42
C LYS A 290 -14.60 -12.33 8.48
N LEU A 291 -13.85 -12.34 9.56
CA LEU A 291 -12.69 -11.50 9.78
C LEU A 291 -11.68 -11.71 8.65
N THR A 292 -11.24 -10.62 8.02
CA THR A 292 -10.23 -10.65 6.96
C THR A 292 -8.90 -10.13 7.50
N TYR A 293 -7.81 -10.79 7.13
CA TYR A 293 -6.45 -10.39 7.50
C TYR A 293 -5.60 -10.10 6.27
N ILE A 294 -4.70 -9.14 6.39
CA ILE A 294 -3.54 -9.00 5.52
C ILE A 294 -2.31 -9.02 6.41
N GLY A 295 -1.38 -9.93 6.14
CA GLY A 295 -0.12 -10.04 6.86
C GLY A 295 0.89 -8.95 6.49
N ASN A 296 1.91 -8.82 7.32
CA ASN A 296 3.03 -7.89 7.24
C ASN A 296 2.57 -6.43 7.34
N ALA A 297 1.79 -6.10 8.37
CA ALA A 297 1.35 -4.75 8.69
C ALA A 297 2.52 -3.76 8.80
N ASN A 298 3.67 -4.24 9.28
CA ASN A 298 4.90 -3.47 9.40
C ASN A 298 5.49 -3.04 8.05
N CYS A 299 5.05 -3.62 6.94
CA CYS A 299 5.47 -3.27 5.59
C CYS A 299 4.48 -2.38 4.86
N ILE A 300 3.40 -1.94 5.53
CA ILE A 300 2.39 -1.07 4.93
C ILE A 300 2.93 0.36 4.86
N THR A 301 3.07 0.86 3.63
CA THR A 301 3.55 2.21 3.34
C THR A 301 2.40 3.21 3.32
N LYS A 302 1.33 2.91 2.57
CA LYS A 302 0.18 3.79 2.42
C LYS A 302 -1.14 3.06 2.15
N PHE A 303 -2.24 3.78 2.34
CA PHE A 303 -3.58 3.40 1.90
C PHE A 303 -4.00 4.27 0.72
N SER A 304 -4.72 3.68 -0.24
CA SER A 304 -5.30 4.41 -1.38
C SER A 304 -6.72 3.92 -1.67
N ILE A 305 -7.51 4.73 -2.37
CA ILE A 305 -8.82 4.32 -2.90
C ILE A 305 -8.72 4.11 -4.40
N GLU A 306 -9.22 2.97 -4.86
CA GLU A 306 -9.38 2.68 -6.29
C GLU A 306 -10.87 2.61 -6.64
N LYS A 307 -11.27 3.36 -7.66
CA LYS A 307 -12.65 3.35 -8.16
C LYS A 307 -12.77 2.30 -9.27
N THR A 308 -13.70 1.37 -9.12
CA THR A 308 -14.01 0.37 -10.14
C THR A 308 -15.48 0.45 -10.51
N GLN A 309 -15.77 0.40 -11.81
CA GLN A 309 -17.14 0.35 -12.31
C GLN A 309 -17.53 -1.11 -12.53
N LEU A 310 -18.48 -1.62 -11.74
CA LEU A 310 -19.10 -2.91 -11.97
C LEU A 310 -20.28 -2.76 -12.91
N SER A 311 -20.33 -3.56 -13.98
CA SER A 311 -21.54 -3.76 -14.75
C SER A 311 -22.20 -5.07 -14.31
N SER A 312 -23.48 -5.01 -13.96
CA SER A 312 -24.31 -6.19 -13.72
C SER A 312 -25.44 -6.20 -14.74
N THR A 313 -25.60 -7.31 -15.44
CA THR A 313 -26.74 -7.49 -16.35
C THR A 313 -27.84 -8.20 -15.59
N ARG A 314 -29.01 -7.56 -15.49
CA ARG A 314 -30.23 -8.18 -14.97
C ARG A 314 -31.24 -8.36 -16.09
N TYR A 315 -31.94 -9.48 -16.11
CA TYR A 315 -33.05 -9.68 -17.04
C TYR A 315 -34.35 -9.25 -16.36
N THR A 316 -35.04 -8.25 -16.92
CA THR A 316 -36.31 -7.77 -16.40
C THR A 316 -37.41 -8.00 -17.43
N ASN A 317 -38.56 -8.50 -16.98
CA ASN A 317 -39.74 -8.55 -17.82
C ASN A 317 -40.37 -7.15 -17.90
N ILE A 318 -40.45 -6.58 -19.11
CA ILE A 318 -41.13 -5.29 -19.38
C ILE A 318 -42.56 -5.52 -19.87
N GLY A 319 -42.89 -6.75 -20.29
CA GLY A 319 -44.22 -7.06 -20.80
C GLY A 319 -45.21 -7.42 -19.70
N SER A 320 -46.48 -7.64 -20.11
CA SER A 320 -47.56 -8.02 -19.21
C SER A 320 -47.33 -9.41 -18.59
N SER A 321 -48.22 -9.82 -17.68
CA SER A 321 -48.24 -11.20 -17.18
C SER A 321 -48.43 -12.23 -18.29
N GLU A 322 -49.10 -11.85 -19.37
CA GLU A 322 -49.42 -12.71 -20.53
C GLU A 322 -48.31 -12.69 -21.59
N VAL A 323 -47.66 -11.55 -21.82
CA VAL A 323 -46.59 -11.39 -22.80
C VAL A 323 -45.30 -11.04 -22.07
N ARG A 324 -44.42 -12.01 -21.85
CA ARG A 324 -43.13 -11.75 -21.20
C ARG A 324 -42.08 -11.29 -22.21
N ILE A 325 -41.69 -10.02 -22.14
CA ILE A 325 -40.57 -9.47 -22.91
C ILE A 325 -39.40 -9.30 -21.95
N ASN A 326 -38.48 -10.27 -21.96
CA ASN A 326 -37.27 -10.19 -21.16
C ASN A 326 -36.28 -9.26 -21.85
N THR A 327 -36.03 -8.09 -21.27
CA THR A 327 -34.93 -7.23 -21.70
C THR A 327 -33.75 -7.38 -20.75
N ALA A 328 -32.54 -7.30 -21.30
CA ALA A 328 -31.32 -7.19 -20.52
C ALA A 328 -31.11 -5.72 -20.12
N VAL A 329 -31.20 -5.42 -18.83
CA VAL A 329 -30.85 -4.12 -18.28
C VAL A 329 -29.41 -4.21 -17.75
N GLN A 330 -28.50 -3.43 -18.34
CA GLN A 330 -27.15 -3.28 -17.81
C GLN A 330 -27.14 -2.19 -16.73
N ASP A 331 -27.06 -2.60 -15.48
CA ASP A 331 -26.85 -1.70 -14.37
C ASP A 331 -25.35 -1.44 -14.21
N LYS A 332 -24.95 -0.17 -14.23
CA LYS A 332 -23.57 0.26 -13.94
C LYS A 332 -23.52 0.86 -12.54
N HIS A 333 -22.63 0.34 -11.70
CA HIS A 333 -22.43 0.84 -10.35
C HIS A 333 -20.96 1.06 -10.06
N ASN A 334 -20.64 2.21 -9.46
CA ASN A 334 -19.30 2.47 -8.96
C ASN A 334 -19.13 1.81 -7.59
N ILE A 335 -18.00 1.15 -7.40
CA ILE A 335 -17.49 0.70 -6.11
C ILE A 335 -16.14 1.34 -5.87
N TRP A 336 -15.77 1.45 -4.60
CA TRP A 336 -14.51 2.04 -4.16
C TRP A 336 -13.77 0.99 -3.32
N MET A 337 -12.61 0.54 -3.77
CA MET A 337 -11.79 -0.42 -3.06
C MET A 337 -10.74 0.31 -2.23
N LEU A 338 -10.69 0.02 -0.94
CA LEU A 338 -9.59 0.43 -0.09
C LEU A 338 -8.41 -0.49 -0.37
N MET A 339 -7.34 0.07 -0.91
CA MET A 339 -6.12 -0.62 -1.29
C MET A 339 -5.03 -0.36 -0.26
N VAL A 340 -4.30 -1.41 0.09
CA VAL A 340 -3.10 -1.35 0.93
C VAL A 340 -1.89 -1.45 0.02
N GLU A 341 -0.95 -0.53 0.16
CA GLU A 341 0.33 -0.59 -0.52
C GLU A 341 1.43 -1.01 0.45
N LYS A 342 2.28 -1.92 -0.01
CA LYS A 342 3.42 -2.45 0.74
C LYS A 342 4.74 -1.87 0.22
N THR A 343 5.83 -2.07 0.96
CA THR A 343 7.17 -1.62 0.59
C THR A 343 7.71 -2.20 -0.71
N ASP A 344 7.22 -3.37 -1.13
CA ASP A 344 7.56 -3.97 -2.43
C ASP A 344 6.76 -3.38 -3.60
N GLY A 345 5.96 -2.34 -3.35
CA GLY A 345 5.05 -1.73 -4.33
C GLY A 345 3.78 -2.54 -4.60
N SER A 346 3.60 -3.71 -3.96
CA SER A 346 2.40 -4.51 -4.15
C SER A 346 1.17 -3.81 -3.58
N ARG A 347 0.06 -3.88 -4.32
CA ARG A 347 -1.23 -3.28 -3.94
C ARG A 347 -2.25 -4.38 -3.70
N ILE A 348 -2.79 -4.44 -2.48
CA ILE A 348 -3.71 -5.50 -2.06
C ILE A 348 -5.07 -4.88 -1.71
N PRO A 349 -6.19 -5.37 -2.27
CA PRO A 349 -7.52 -4.90 -1.90
C PRO A 349 -7.87 -5.37 -0.49
N LEU A 350 -8.22 -4.43 0.38
CA LEU A 350 -8.56 -4.66 1.77
C LEU A 350 -10.07 -4.83 1.97
N ILE A 351 -10.86 -3.87 1.46
CA ILE A 351 -12.32 -3.92 1.52
C ILE A 351 -12.97 -3.09 0.42
N THR A 352 -14.14 -3.54 -0.05
CA THR A 352 -14.99 -2.81 -0.98
C THR A 352 -16.01 -1.94 -0.25
N LEU A 353 -16.14 -0.69 -0.68
CA LEU A 353 -17.07 0.31 -0.17
C LEU A 353 -18.01 0.76 -1.31
N TYR A 354 -19.24 1.14 -0.94
CA TYR A 354 -20.34 1.43 -1.89
C TYR A 354 -20.75 2.91 -1.94
N ASN A 355 -20.01 3.75 -1.24
CA ASN A 355 -20.19 5.19 -1.22
C ASN A 355 -18.82 5.88 -1.20
N GLU A 356 -18.66 6.88 -2.06
CA GLU A 356 -17.43 7.65 -2.22
C GLU A 356 -17.01 8.37 -0.95
N GLN A 357 -17.94 9.07 -0.29
CA GLN A 357 -17.68 9.82 0.94
C GLN A 357 -17.28 8.88 2.07
N ASP A 358 -17.95 7.73 2.19
CA ASP A 358 -17.56 6.70 3.17
C ASP A 358 -16.15 6.16 2.85
N ALA A 359 -15.80 5.97 1.58
CA ALA A 359 -14.48 5.50 1.17
C ALA A 359 -13.35 6.46 1.54
N PHE A 360 -13.48 7.74 1.18
CA PHE A 360 -12.47 8.75 1.54
C PHE A 360 -12.39 8.95 3.06
N ARG A 361 -13.52 8.95 3.77
CA ARG A 361 -13.54 9.09 5.23
C ARG A 361 -12.82 7.94 5.93
N VAL A 362 -13.10 6.71 5.51
CA VAL A 362 -12.43 5.51 6.05
C VAL A 362 -10.94 5.56 5.72
N MET A 363 -10.55 5.86 4.48
CA MET A 363 -9.14 5.98 4.08
C MET A 363 -8.40 6.98 4.97
N ASN A 364 -8.93 8.19 5.15
CA ASN A 364 -8.28 9.22 5.98
C ASN A 364 -8.09 8.77 7.43
N LYS A 365 -9.10 8.11 8.01
CA LYS A 365 -9.00 7.57 9.37
C LYS A 365 -7.97 6.45 9.49
N VAL A 366 -7.90 5.55 8.52
CA VAL A 366 -6.93 4.45 8.52
C VAL A 366 -5.51 4.97 8.29
N THR A 367 -5.33 5.93 7.38
CA THR A 367 -4.03 6.60 7.17
C THR A 367 -3.57 7.32 8.43
N TYR A 368 -4.47 8.04 9.10
CA TYR A 368 -4.17 8.65 10.39
C TYR A 368 -3.76 7.61 11.43
N LEU A 369 -4.53 6.52 11.56
CA LEU A 369 -4.19 5.42 12.46
C LEU A 369 -2.82 4.83 12.15
N LEU A 370 -2.50 4.61 10.86
CA LEU A 370 -1.22 4.10 10.39
C LEU A 370 -0.06 5.02 10.81
N ASN A 371 -0.19 6.33 10.60
CA ASN A 371 0.84 7.31 10.93
C ASN A 371 1.13 7.39 12.44
N GLN A 372 0.16 7.05 13.30
CA GLN A 372 0.38 6.95 14.75
C GLN A 372 1.20 5.71 15.18
N GLN A 373 1.47 4.76 14.28
CA GLN A 373 2.16 3.51 14.62
C GLN A 373 3.67 3.54 14.37
N VAL A 374 4.23 4.71 14.04
CA VAL A 374 5.68 4.93 13.85
C VAL A 374 6.39 4.81 15.20
#